data_AF-A0A843SUP8-F1
#
_entry.id   AF-A0A843SUP8-F1
#
_cell.length_a   1.000
_cell.length_b   1.000
_cell.length_c   1.000
_cell.angle_alpha   90.00
_cell.angle_beta   90.00
_cell.angle_gamma   90.00
#
_symmetry.space_group_name_H-M   'P 1'
#
loop_
_entity.id
_entity.type
_entity.pdbx_description
1 polymer ?
#
loop_
_entity_poly.entity_id
_entity_poly.type
_entity_poly.pdbx_seq_one_letter_code
_entity_poly.pdbx_strand_id
1 'polypeptide(L)'
;MLQGFVITLREGLEAFLIVAISLAYLRRTGRAHLAPAVHWGIAVSLLVSGVAGVLFQRAANQALWEGVLAIAAALLVGSLIVHMWRAGKTINRDIERRLEASAIRPAKSAFVGVFLFTVLMITREGMETVLFINAVLFQVQSVLVFTGAVGGVLAAAAVAWLWSKHGHRVNLSRFFQVTAIFLSIFVIQLLVYGFHELTEANVLPYSEELHWATEPYGPDGRYGQLLTYLMVLLPLGWLAATALTRQAAHERGPVAE
;
A
#
# COMPACT_ATOMS: atom_id res chain seq x y z
N MET A 1 5.88 9.44 23.92
CA MET A 1 5.65 7.99 23.80
C MET A 1 4.49 7.67 22.88
N LEU A 2 3.26 8.04 23.23
CA LEU A 2 2.06 7.59 22.49
C LEU A 2 2.02 8.06 21.02
N GLN A 3 2.42 9.31 20.75
CA GLN A 3 2.43 9.85 19.39
C GLN A 3 3.36 9.07 18.45
N GLY A 4 4.63 8.88 18.84
CA GLY A 4 5.58 8.08 18.06
C GLY A 4 5.14 6.62 17.89
N PHE A 5 4.53 6.03 18.92
CA PHE A 5 3.97 4.67 18.85
C PHE A 5 2.82 4.56 17.85
N VAL A 6 1.85 5.47 17.90
CA VAL A 6 0.66 5.41 17.03
C VAL A 6 1.05 5.66 15.57
N ILE A 7 1.97 6.59 15.32
CA ILE A 7 2.45 6.88 13.96
C ILE A 7 3.18 5.67 13.38
N THR A 8 4.20 5.13 14.07
CA THR A 8 4.94 3.99 13.52
C THR A 8 4.13 2.70 13.45
N LEU A 9 3.14 2.55 14.33
CA LEU A 9 2.17 1.45 14.24
C LEU A 9 1.29 1.61 13.00
N ARG A 10 0.82 2.83 12.68
CA ARG A 10 0.03 3.11 11.46
C ARG A 10 0.84 2.78 10.21
N GLU A 11 1.99 3.41 10.03
CA GLU A 11 2.78 3.23 8.79
C GLU A 11 3.30 1.80 8.69
N GLY A 12 3.67 1.19 9.82
CA GLY A 12 4.07 -0.20 9.88
C GLY A 12 2.95 -1.17 9.46
N LEU A 13 1.71 -0.89 9.85
CA LEU A 13 0.55 -1.68 9.43
C LEU A 13 0.21 -1.46 7.95
N GLU A 14 0.35 -0.24 7.43
CA GLU A 14 0.14 0.07 6.01
C GLU A 14 1.19 -0.63 5.13
N ALA A 15 2.47 -0.51 5.47
CA ALA A 15 3.56 -1.23 4.80
C ALA A 15 3.37 -2.75 4.86
N PHE A 16 2.96 -3.27 6.02
CA PHE A 16 2.63 -4.68 6.18
C PHE A 16 1.48 -5.10 5.26
N LEU A 17 0.40 -4.33 5.21
CA LEU A 17 -0.77 -4.62 4.40
C LEU A 17 -0.42 -4.67 2.91
N ILE A 18 0.41 -3.74 2.43
CA ILE A 18 0.95 -3.71 1.07
C ILE A 18 1.69 -5.02 0.75
N VAL A 19 2.62 -5.44 1.63
CA VAL A 19 3.40 -6.67 1.44
C VAL A 19 2.52 -7.92 1.49
N ALA A 20 1.63 -8.00 2.46
CA ALA A 20 0.74 -9.14 2.66
C ALA A 20 -0.16 -9.36 1.44
N ILE A 21 -0.73 -8.27 0.92
CA ILE A 21 -1.58 -8.30 -0.26
C ILE A 21 -0.78 -8.73 -1.49
N SER A 22 0.42 -8.18 -1.67
CA SER A 22 1.28 -8.47 -2.83
C SER A 22 1.72 -9.94 -2.86
N LEU A 23 2.20 -10.47 -1.74
CA LEU A 23 2.59 -11.87 -1.61
C LEU A 23 1.41 -12.82 -1.82
N ALA A 24 0.25 -12.48 -1.25
CA ALA A 24 -0.96 -13.26 -1.44
C ALA A 24 -1.41 -13.24 -2.91
N TYR A 25 -1.41 -12.09 -3.58
CA TYR A 25 -1.69 -11.98 -5.02
C TYR A 25 -0.75 -12.87 -5.87
N LEU A 26 0.55 -12.84 -5.61
CA LEU A 26 1.53 -13.67 -6.33
C LEU A 26 1.29 -15.16 -6.14
N ARG A 27 1.07 -15.60 -4.89
CA ARG A 27 0.74 -17.01 -4.58
C ARG A 27 -0.54 -17.44 -5.28
N ARG A 28 -1.55 -16.58 -5.28
CA ARG A 28 -2.88 -16.87 -5.83
C ARG A 28 -2.94 -16.85 -7.36
N THR A 29 -2.08 -16.09 -8.03
CA THR A 29 -1.99 -16.04 -9.50
C THR A 29 -1.06 -17.11 -10.11
N GLY A 30 -0.58 -18.06 -9.30
CA GLY A 30 0.43 -19.05 -9.72
C GLY A 30 1.81 -18.44 -9.98
N ARG A 31 2.02 -17.17 -9.62
CA ARG A 31 3.28 -16.42 -9.80
C ARG A 31 4.10 -16.38 -8.51
N ALA A 32 4.03 -17.43 -7.69
CA ALA A 32 4.77 -17.53 -6.44
C ALA A 32 6.29 -17.42 -6.63
N HIS A 33 6.80 -17.75 -7.83
CA HIS A 33 8.20 -17.57 -8.22
C HIS A 33 8.67 -16.10 -8.21
N LEU A 34 7.75 -15.13 -8.20
CA LEU A 34 8.07 -13.69 -8.06
C LEU A 34 8.09 -13.25 -6.59
N ALA A 35 7.75 -14.10 -5.62
CA ALA A 35 7.82 -13.74 -4.20
C ALA A 35 9.22 -13.26 -3.76
N PRO A 36 10.35 -13.80 -4.25
CA PRO A 36 11.67 -13.24 -3.94
C PRO A 36 11.82 -11.77 -4.35
N ALA A 37 11.14 -11.30 -5.40
CA ALA A 37 11.15 -9.89 -5.80
C ALA A 37 10.62 -8.97 -4.69
N VAL A 38 9.58 -9.41 -3.98
CA VAL A 38 9.01 -8.67 -2.85
C VAL A 38 9.99 -8.66 -1.67
N HIS A 39 10.63 -9.80 -1.36
CA HIS A 39 11.58 -9.88 -0.24
C HIS A 39 12.82 -9.02 -0.50
N TRP A 40 13.38 -9.09 -1.71
CA TRP A 40 14.46 -8.19 -2.13
C TRP A 40 14.02 -6.74 -2.15
N GLY A 41 12.79 -6.47 -2.56
CA GLY A 41 12.22 -5.13 -2.53
C GLY A 41 12.17 -4.56 -1.11
N ILE A 42 11.69 -5.33 -0.14
CA ILE A 42 11.67 -4.94 1.29
C ILE A 42 13.08 -4.65 1.79
N ALA A 43 14.04 -5.54 1.51
CA ALA A 43 15.42 -5.38 1.97
C ALA A 43 16.05 -4.10 1.39
N VAL A 44 15.83 -3.86 0.09
CA VAL A 44 16.30 -2.64 -0.58
C VAL A 44 15.58 -1.41 -0.03
N SER A 45 14.27 -1.44 0.19
CA SER A 45 13.54 -0.31 0.79
C SER A 45 14.03 0.05 2.17
N LEU A 46 14.32 -0.92 3.03
CA LEU A 46 14.83 -0.64 4.37
C LEU A 46 16.18 0.09 4.31
N LEU A 47 17.06 -0.34 3.40
CA LEU A 47 18.34 0.33 3.16
C LEU A 47 18.14 1.72 2.55
N VAL A 48 17.28 1.83 1.52
CA VAL A 48 17.00 3.09 0.83
C VAL A 48 16.31 4.07 1.76
N SER A 49 15.30 3.71 2.54
CA SER A 49 14.63 4.61 3.50
C SER A 49 15.60 5.10 4.58
N GLY A 50 16.51 4.26 5.07
CA GLY A 50 17.52 4.68 6.04
C GLY A 50 18.52 5.68 5.45
N VAL A 51 19.01 5.40 4.24
CA VAL A 51 19.99 6.26 3.54
C VAL A 51 19.34 7.54 3.02
N ALA A 52 18.17 7.42 2.40
CA ALA A 52 17.34 8.52 1.91
C ALA A 52 16.92 9.42 3.07
N GLY A 53 16.52 8.88 4.23
CA GLY A 53 16.19 9.69 5.40
C GLY A 53 17.33 10.60 5.88
N VAL A 54 18.59 10.18 5.74
CA VAL A 54 19.77 11.00 6.09
C VAL A 54 20.17 11.95 4.95
N LEU A 55 20.05 11.52 3.70
CA LEU A 55 20.39 12.33 2.52
C LEU A 55 19.34 13.40 2.21
N PHE A 56 18.06 13.11 2.37
CA PHE A 56 16.95 14.03 2.12
C PHE A 56 16.98 15.23 3.07
N GLN A 57 17.44 15.06 4.31
CA GLN A 57 17.69 16.20 5.21
C GLN A 57 18.68 17.23 4.64
N ARG A 58 19.47 16.85 3.62
CA ARG A 58 20.45 17.71 2.96
C ARG A 58 20.10 18.00 1.50
N ALA A 59 19.01 17.43 0.97
CA ALA A 59 18.65 17.55 -0.43
C ALA A 59 17.85 18.84 -0.67
N ALA A 60 18.24 19.60 -1.70
CA ALA A 60 17.41 20.68 -2.21
C ALA A 60 16.19 20.09 -2.94
N ASN A 61 15.00 20.66 -2.72
CA ASN A 61 13.71 20.29 -3.33
C ASN A 61 13.22 18.87 -3.01
N GLN A 62 13.07 18.57 -1.72
CA GLN A 62 12.50 17.32 -1.21
C GLN A 62 11.11 17.02 -1.84
N ALA A 63 10.21 18.00 -1.84
CA ALA A 63 8.86 17.88 -2.39
C ALA A 63 8.84 17.43 -3.87
N LEU A 64 9.81 17.86 -4.68
CA LEU A 64 9.85 17.47 -6.10
C LEU A 64 10.05 15.96 -6.26
N TRP A 65 10.99 15.39 -5.49
CA TRP A 65 11.28 13.97 -5.56
C TRP A 65 10.15 13.13 -4.99
N GLU A 66 9.54 13.57 -3.89
CA GLU A 66 8.38 12.90 -3.29
C GLU A 66 7.21 12.88 -4.28
N GLY A 67 6.92 14.01 -4.93
CA GLY A 67 5.90 14.12 -5.96
C GLY A 67 6.13 13.21 -7.16
N VAL A 68 7.35 13.22 -7.73
CA VAL A 68 7.69 12.38 -8.89
C VAL A 68 7.59 10.89 -8.56
N LEU A 69 8.11 10.47 -7.41
CA LEU A 69 8.04 9.07 -6.97
C LEU A 69 6.59 8.63 -6.72
N ALA A 70 5.76 9.50 -6.13
CA ALA A 70 4.34 9.22 -5.90
C ALA A 70 3.57 9.03 -7.21
N ILE A 71 3.77 9.91 -8.20
CA ILE A 71 3.13 9.77 -9.52
C ILE A 71 3.62 8.51 -10.25
N ALA A 72 4.92 8.22 -10.22
CA ALA A 72 5.48 7.01 -10.81
C ALA A 72 4.88 5.74 -10.16
N ALA A 73 4.74 5.73 -8.83
CA ALA A 73 4.09 4.66 -8.10
C ALA A 73 2.61 4.54 -8.50
N ALA A 74 1.87 5.66 -8.60
CA ALA A 74 0.46 5.66 -8.98
C ALA A 74 0.23 5.03 -10.35
N LEU A 75 1.07 5.37 -11.35
CA LEU A 75 1.01 4.80 -12.69
C LEU A 75 1.32 3.29 -12.68
N LEU A 76 2.33 2.88 -11.92
CA LEU A 76 2.73 1.48 -11.82
C LEU A 76 1.62 0.65 -11.16
N VAL A 77 1.05 1.11 -10.05
CA VAL A 77 -0.05 0.42 -9.35
C VAL A 77 -1.33 0.45 -10.19
N GLY A 78 -1.66 1.58 -10.81
CA GLY A 78 -2.79 1.68 -11.75
C GLY A 78 -2.68 0.65 -12.88
N SER A 79 -1.48 0.44 -13.42
CA SER A 79 -1.24 -0.60 -14.43
C SER A 79 -1.48 -2.02 -13.90
N LEU A 80 -1.12 -2.29 -12.64
CA LEU A 80 -1.38 -3.56 -11.97
C LEU A 80 -2.89 -3.79 -11.80
N ILE A 81 -3.64 -2.78 -11.35
CA ILE A 81 -5.10 -2.85 -11.20
C ILE A 81 -5.75 -3.16 -12.54
N VAL A 82 -5.38 -2.46 -13.62
CA VAL A 82 -5.89 -2.73 -14.97
C VAL A 82 -5.57 -4.17 -15.40
N HIS A 83 -4.38 -4.67 -15.08
CA HIS A 83 -4.01 -6.07 -15.35
C HIS A 83 -4.86 -7.06 -14.56
N MET A 84 -5.10 -6.79 -13.27
CA MET A 84 -5.94 -7.61 -12.40
C MET A 84 -7.39 -7.64 -12.87
N TRP A 85 -7.93 -6.49 -13.31
CA TRP A 85 -9.30 -6.39 -13.79
C TRP A 85 -9.51 -7.17 -15.10
N ARG A 86 -8.51 -7.17 -15.98
CA ARG A 86 -8.50 -7.98 -17.21
C ARG A 86 -8.40 -9.48 -16.91
N ALA A 87 -7.57 -9.87 -15.94
CA ALA A 87 -7.43 -11.26 -15.49
C ALA A 87 -8.70 -11.77 -14.76
N GLY A 88 -9.35 -10.93 -13.95
CA GLY A 88 -10.56 -11.27 -13.21
C GLY A 88 -11.75 -11.61 -14.11
N LYS A 89 -11.89 -10.91 -15.25
CA LYS A 89 -12.95 -11.20 -16.24
C LYS A 89 -12.75 -12.54 -16.97
N THR A 90 -11.53 -13.09 -16.98
CA THR A 90 -11.18 -14.32 -17.70
C THR A 90 -11.22 -15.57 -16.82
N ILE A 91 -11.18 -15.43 -15.49
CA ILE A 91 -11.22 -16.56 -14.54
C ILE A 91 -12.51 -17.41 -14.63
N ASN A 92 -13.63 -16.87 -15.12
CA ASN A 92 -14.88 -17.65 -15.31
C ASN A 92 -14.96 -18.41 -16.66
N ARG A 93 -14.01 -18.23 -17.59
CA ARG A 93 -14.03 -18.93 -18.90
C ARG A 93 -12.73 -19.67 -19.24
N ASP A 94 -11.65 -19.43 -18.52
CA ASP A 94 -10.31 -19.87 -18.93
C ASP A 94 -9.69 -21.01 -18.12
N ILE A 95 -10.34 -21.51 -17.07
CA ILE A 95 -9.84 -22.67 -16.33
C ILE A 95 -9.83 -23.94 -17.20
N GLU A 96 -10.65 -23.98 -18.26
CA GLU A 96 -10.75 -25.13 -19.17
C GLU A 96 -9.93 -24.99 -20.46
N ARG A 97 -9.37 -23.81 -20.78
CA ARG A 97 -8.64 -23.57 -22.06
C ARG A 97 -7.22 -22.99 -21.93
N ARG A 98 -6.80 -22.48 -20.77
CA ARG A 98 -5.47 -21.85 -20.62
C ARG A 98 -4.33 -22.77 -20.21
N LEU A 99 -4.56 -24.08 -20.16
CA LEU A 99 -3.44 -25.03 -20.00
C LEU A 99 -2.48 -25.03 -21.20
N GLU A 100 -2.84 -24.46 -22.36
CA GLU A 100 -2.05 -24.67 -23.58
C GLU A 100 -1.38 -23.44 -24.23
N ALA A 101 -1.69 -22.17 -23.87
CA ALA A 101 -1.27 -21.07 -24.76
C ALA A 101 -0.86 -19.69 -24.20
N SER A 102 -0.62 -19.48 -22.89
CA SER A 102 -0.33 -18.10 -22.42
C SER A 102 0.67 -17.98 -21.28
N ALA A 103 1.88 -18.50 -21.51
CA ALA A 103 3.04 -18.35 -20.62
C ALA A 103 4.16 -17.48 -21.23
N ILE A 104 3.83 -16.46 -22.05
CA ILE A 104 4.85 -15.62 -22.70
C ILE A 104 4.57 -14.13 -22.44
N ARG A 105 4.75 -13.70 -21.19
CA ARG A 105 5.41 -12.42 -20.91
C ARG A 105 6.75 -12.77 -20.26
N PRO A 106 7.87 -12.15 -20.63
CA PRO A 106 9.18 -12.53 -20.10
C PRO A 106 9.17 -12.38 -18.58
N ALA A 107 9.37 -13.48 -17.86
CA ALA A 107 9.34 -13.54 -16.39
C ALA A 107 10.18 -12.44 -15.72
N LYS A 108 11.23 -11.96 -16.40
CA LYS A 108 12.08 -10.84 -15.97
C LYS A 108 11.33 -9.51 -15.83
N SER A 109 10.41 -9.13 -16.72
CA SER A 109 9.73 -7.83 -16.61
C SER A 109 8.71 -7.81 -15.47
N ALA A 110 8.05 -8.95 -15.22
CA ALA A 110 7.16 -9.11 -14.07
C ALA A 110 7.94 -9.08 -12.74
N PHE A 111 9.13 -9.70 -12.70
CA PHE A 111 10.00 -9.63 -11.54
C PHE A 111 10.45 -8.20 -11.22
N VAL A 112 10.96 -7.48 -12.23
CA VAL A 112 11.39 -6.08 -12.07
C VAL A 112 10.24 -5.18 -11.64
N GLY A 113 9.04 -5.36 -12.21
CA GLY A 113 7.86 -4.59 -11.82
C GLY A 113 7.44 -4.81 -10.36
N VAL A 114 7.41 -6.06 -9.91
CA VAL A 114 7.07 -6.41 -8.51
C VAL A 114 8.15 -5.95 -7.53
N PHE A 115 9.42 -6.09 -7.91
CA PHE A 115 10.54 -5.59 -7.14
C PHE A 115 10.45 -4.06 -6.99
N LEU A 116 10.36 -3.34 -8.11
CA LEU A 116 10.31 -1.87 -8.10
C LEU A 116 9.06 -1.35 -7.37
N PHE A 117 7.91 -2.00 -7.55
CA PHE A 117 6.71 -1.74 -6.76
C PHE A 117 7.01 -1.82 -5.27
N THR A 118 7.57 -2.94 -4.82
CA THR A 118 7.83 -3.16 -3.40
C THR A 118 8.85 -2.15 -2.87
N VAL A 119 9.88 -1.85 -3.68
CA VAL A 119 10.89 -0.83 -3.36
C VAL A 119 10.23 0.52 -3.14
N LEU A 120 9.53 1.04 -4.15
CA LEU A 120 8.94 2.38 -4.13
C LEU A 120 7.93 2.54 -2.99
N MET A 121 7.05 1.56 -2.84
CA MET A 121 5.97 1.59 -1.86
C MET A 121 6.48 1.60 -0.43
N ILE A 122 7.35 0.66 -0.07
CA ILE A 122 7.88 0.57 1.30
C ILE A 122 8.85 1.72 1.57
N THR A 123 9.58 2.18 0.53
CA THR A 123 10.49 3.32 0.72
C THR A 123 9.70 4.57 1.11
N ARG A 124 8.54 4.81 0.49
CA ARG A 124 7.64 5.92 0.82
C ARG A 124 7.17 5.85 2.27
N GLU A 125 6.57 4.75 2.70
CA GLU A 125 6.10 4.59 4.09
C GLU A 125 7.26 4.74 5.09
N GLY A 126 8.44 4.23 4.72
CA GLY A 126 9.66 4.39 5.50
C GLY A 126 10.16 5.84 5.55
N MET A 127 10.06 6.60 4.46
CA MET A 127 10.44 8.01 4.39
C MET A 127 9.49 8.87 5.23
N GLU A 128 8.18 8.71 5.05
CA GLU A 128 7.18 9.41 5.87
C GLU A 128 7.42 9.13 7.36
N THR A 129 7.64 7.86 7.73
CA THR A 129 8.00 7.48 9.10
C THR A 129 9.24 8.21 9.61
N VAL A 130 10.32 8.27 8.83
CA VAL A 130 11.57 8.93 9.22
C VAL A 130 11.39 10.45 9.34
N LEU A 131 10.65 11.08 8.43
CA LEU A 131 10.38 12.51 8.45
C LEU A 131 9.53 12.91 9.65
N PHE A 132 8.44 12.16 9.92
CA PHE A 132 7.60 12.39 11.09
C PHE A 132 8.36 12.17 12.40
N ILE A 133 9.15 11.11 12.52
CA ILE A 133 9.98 10.90 13.72
C ILE A 133 10.96 12.05 13.89
N ASN A 134 11.61 12.52 12.83
CA ASN A 134 12.51 13.67 12.91
C ASN A 134 11.77 14.95 13.34
N ALA A 135 10.64 15.28 12.73
CA ALA A 135 9.84 16.45 13.09
C ALA A 135 9.44 16.46 14.57
N VAL A 136 9.01 15.30 15.10
CA VAL A 136 8.65 15.14 16.51
C VAL A 136 9.88 15.17 17.43
N LEU A 137 11.01 14.61 16.99
CA LEU A 137 12.28 14.68 17.74
C LEU A 137 12.79 16.12 17.84
N PHE A 138 12.62 16.94 16.80
CA PHE A 138 12.98 18.37 16.81
C PHE A 138 12.08 19.18 17.75
N GLN A 139 10.79 18.86 17.86
CA GLN A 139 9.87 19.56 18.75
C GLN A 139 10.01 19.17 20.23
N VAL A 140 10.32 17.91 20.53
CA VAL A 140 10.17 17.39 21.90
C VAL A 140 11.46 16.81 22.50
N GLN A 141 12.57 16.69 21.75
CA GLN A 141 13.86 16.10 22.19
C GLN A 141 13.73 15.06 23.31
N SER A 142 12.93 14.02 23.09
CA SER A 142 12.61 13.08 24.15
C SER A 142 12.86 11.64 23.72
N VAL A 143 13.70 10.94 24.47
CA VAL A 143 13.93 9.49 24.42
C VAL A 143 12.60 8.71 24.46
N LEU A 144 11.56 9.31 25.04
CA LEU A 144 10.19 8.79 25.09
C LEU A 144 9.52 8.71 23.71
N VAL A 145 9.89 9.54 22.73
CA VAL A 145 9.34 9.46 21.35
C VAL A 145 9.97 8.28 20.61
N PHE A 146 11.30 8.14 20.72
CA PHE A 146 12.04 7.05 20.10
C PHE A 146 11.61 5.68 20.61
N THR A 147 11.48 5.52 21.92
CA THR A 147 10.99 4.27 22.55
C THR A 147 9.55 3.93 22.13
N GLY A 148 8.69 4.94 21.98
CA GLY A 148 7.35 4.77 21.42
C GLY A 148 7.38 4.29 19.97
N ALA A 149 8.20 4.92 19.13
CA ALA A 149 8.37 4.57 17.72
C ALA A 149 8.84 3.12 17.54
N VAL A 150 9.86 2.69 18.28
CA VAL A 150 10.33 1.30 18.29
C VAL A 150 9.22 0.33 18.72
N GLY A 151 8.47 0.69 19.77
CA GLY A 151 7.32 -0.11 20.22
C GLY A 151 6.26 -0.30 19.15
N GLY A 152 5.95 0.74 18.37
CA GLY A 152 4.96 0.67 17.29
C GLY A 152 5.42 -0.20 16.12
N VAL A 153 6.70 -0.11 15.73
CA VAL A 153 7.29 -1.00 14.71
C VAL A 153 7.23 -2.47 15.15
N LEU A 154 7.59 -2.76 16.41
CA LEU A 154 7.53 -4.12 16.95
C LEU A 154 6.10 -4.65 16.99
N ALA A 155 5.13 -3.82 17.37
CA ALA A 155 3.72 -4.20 17.37
C ALA A 155 3.21 -4.46 15.94
N ALA A 156 3.56 -3.62 14.96
CA ALA A 156 3.23 -3.86 13.56
C ALA A 156 3.85 -5.17 13.05
N ALA A 157 5.12 -5.44 13.39
CA ALA A 157 5.80 -6.70 13.04
C ALA A 157 5.13 -7.93 13.68
N ALA A 158 4.65 -7.81 14.93
CA ALA A 158 3.92 -8.88 15.61
C ALA A 158 2.59 -9.19 14.90
N VAL A 159 1.83 -8.15 14.51
CA VAL A 159 0.60 -8.31 13.71
C VAL A 159 0.91 -8.96 12.36
N ALA A 160 1.97 -8.51 11.70
CA ALA A 160 2.42 -9.06 10.44
C ALA A 160 2.74 -10.56 10.51
N TRP A 161 3.45 -10.95 11.56
CA TRP A 161 3.80 -12.34 11.83
C TRP A 161 2.56 -13.19 12.11
N LEU A 162 1.62 -12.69 12.92
CA LEU A 162 0.37 -13.38 13.25
C LEU A 162 -0.45 -13.67 11.99
N TRP A 163 -0.54 -12.68 11.09
CA TRP A 163 -1.24 -12.79 9.82
C TRP A 163 -0.56 -13.76 8.86
N SER A 164 0.77 -13.70 8.74
CA SER A 164 1.54 -14.62 7.89
C SER A 164 1.26 -16.08 8.24
N LYS A 165 1.11 -16.37 9.55
CA LYS A 165 0.80 -17.71 10.07
C LYS A 165 -0.66 -18.14 9.85
N HIS A 166 -1.63 -17.24 9.99
CA HIS A 166 -3.07 -17.59 10.02
C HIS A 166 -3.86 -17.20 8.75
N GLY A 167 -3.27 -16.42 7.83
CA GLY A 167 -3.93 -15.90 6.63
C GLY A 167 -4.25 -16.93 5.54
N HIS A 168 -3.85 -18.19 5.72
CA HIS A 168 -4.00 -19.23 4.70
C HIS A 168 -5.47 -19.65 4.42
N ARG A 169 -6.42 -19.32 5.31
CA ARG A 169 -7.84 -19.73 5.20
C ARG A 169 -8.73 -18.76 4.39
N VAL A 170 -8.18 -17.69 3.83
CA VAL A 170 -8.97 -16.64 3.17
C VAL A 170 -9.48 -17.11 1.80
N ASN A 171 -10.76 -16.85 1.51
CA ASN A 171 -11.40 -17.15 0.22
C ASN A 171 -10.78 -16.34 -0.92
N LEU A 172 -10.41 -17.02 -2.00
CA LEU A 172 -9.68 -16.47 -3.13
C LEU A 172 -10.38 -15.29 -3.82
N SER A 173 -11.66 -15.44 -4.14
CA SER A 173 -12.43 -14.41 -4.86
C SER A 173 -12.60 -13.15 -4.01
N ARG A 174 -12.85 -13.33 -2.70
CA ARG A 174 -12.95 -12.21 -1.75
C ARG A 174 -11.64 -11.46 -1.61
N PHE A 175 -10.54 -12.20 -1.49
CA PHE A 175 -9.21 -11.60 -1.39
C PHE A 175 -8.89 -10.69 -2.58
N PHE A 176 -9.22 -11.12 -3.81
CA PHE A 176 -9.05 -10.31 -5.02
C PHE A 176 -9.93 -9.05 -5.03
N GLN A 177 -11.19 -9.14 -4.61
CA GLN A 177 -12.09 -7.98 -4.56
C GLN A 177 -11.61 -6.94 -3.54
N VAL A 178 -11.25 -7.39 -2.34
CA VAL A 178 -10.73 -6.55 -1.25
C VAL A 178 -9.43 -5.87 -1.67
N THR A 179 -8.53 -6.63 -2.29
CA THR A 179 -7.26 -6.12 -2.83
C THR A 179 -7.50 -5.07 -3.92
N ALA A 180 -8.44 -5.31 -4.84
CA ALA A 180 -8.73 -4.36 -5.91
C ALA A 180 -9.33 -3.06 -5.37
N ILE A 181 -10.25 -3.13 -4.40
CA ILE A 181 -10.81 -1.95 -3.73
C ILE A 181 -9.71 -1.15 -3.03
N PHE A 182 -8.87 -1.84 -2.25
CA PHE A 182 -7.73 -1.26 -1.56
C PHE A 182 -6.79 -0.53 -2.53
N LEU A 183 -6.29 -1.24 -3.56
CA LEU A 183 -5.34 -0.69 -4.52
C LEU A 183 -5.92 0.50 -5.29
N SER A 184 -7.22 0.49 -5.61
CA SER A 184 -7.88 1.62 -6.28
C SER A 184 -7.90 2.88 -5.43
N ILE A 185 -8.27 2.77 -4.15
CA ILE A 185 -8.25 3.91 -3.20
C ILE A 185 -6.81 4.41 -3.04
N PHE A 186 -5.88 3.48 -2.93
CA PHE A 186 -4.47 3.80 -2.76
C PHE A 186 -3.86 4.52 -3.98
N VAL A 187 -4.22 4.16 -5.20
CA VAL A 187 -3.81 4.91 -6.40
C VAL A 187 -4.35 6.34 -6.37
N ILE A 188 -5.59 6.53 -5.93
CA ILE A 188 -6.15 7.87 -5.75
C ILE A 188 -5.33 8.65 -4.73
N GLN A 189 -4.98 8.02 -3.59
CA GLN A 189 -4.12 8.63 -2.57
C GLN A 189 -2.77 9.08 -3.13
N LEU A 190 -2.11 8.22 -3.92
CA LEU A 190 -0.82 8.54 -4.51
C LEU A 190 -0.90 9.67 -5.54
N LEU A 191 -1.97 9.72 -6.34
CA LEU A 191 -2.16 10.81 -7.30
C LEU A 191 -2.40 12.14 -6.59
N VAL A 192 -3.22 12.14 -5.55
CA VAL A 192 -3.51 13.32 -4.73
C VAL A 192 -2.24 13.82 -4.04
N TYR A 193 -1.53 12.90 -3.37
CA TYR A 193 -0.27 13.21 -2.68
C TYR A 193 0.81 13.69 -3.66
N GLY A 194 1.02 12.98 -4.76
CA GLY A 194 2.02 13.36 -5.76
C GLY A 194 1.71 14.71 -6.41
N PHE A 195 0.43 15.03 -6.62
CA PHE A 195 0.03 16.35 -7.10
C PHE A 195 0.31 17.45 -6.06
N HIS A 196 -0.02 17.22 -4.79
CA HIS A 196 0.25 18.15 -3.69
C HIS A 196 1.74 18.50 -3.58
N GLU A 197 2.60 17.48 -3.54
CA GLU A 197 4.06 17.66 -3.47
C GLU A 197 4.64 18.38 -4.71
N LEU A 198 4.12 18.10 -5.91
CA LEU A 198 4.53 18.82 -7.12
C LEU A 198 4.11 20.30 -7.12
N THR A 199 2.98 20.63 -6.46
CA THR A 199 2.56 22.03 -6.27
C THR A 199 3.46 22.75 -5.27
N GLU A 200 3.85 22.09 -4.18
CA GLU A 200 4.81 22.64 -3.20
C GLU A 200 6.20 22.87 -3.82
N ALA A 201 6.62 21.97 -4.72
CA ALA A 201 7.86 22.09 -5.47
C ALA A 201 7.85 23.19 -6.55
N ASN A 202 6.78 23.98 -6.67
CA ASN A 202 6.62 25.05 -7.67
C ASN A 202 6.78 24.59 -9.14
N VAL A 203 6.43 23.33 -9.43
CA VAL A 203 6.58 22.75 -10.78
C VAL A 203 5.47 23.21 -11.73
N LEU A 204 4.28 23.52 -11.20
CA LEU A 204 3.09 23.88 -11.98
C LEU A 204 2.88 25.40 -12.01
N PRO A 205 2.28 25.96 -13.08
CA PRO A 205 1.79 27.34 -13.06
C PRO A 205 0.67 27.49 -12.00
N TYR A 206 0.67 28.61 -11.25
CA TYR A 206 -0.21 28.85 -10.10
C TYR A 206 0.00 27.88 -8.92
N SER A 207 1.25 27.50 -8.69
CA SER A 207 1.64 26.50 -7.67
C SER A 207 1.19 26.87 -6.26
N GLU A 208 1.30 28.13 -5.85
CA GLU A 208 0.81 28.58 -4.53
C GLU A 208 -0.70 28.33 -4.39
N GLU A 209 -1.52 28.83 -5.32
CA GLU A 209 -2.98 28.66 -5.25
C GLU A 209 -3.40 27.18 -5.25
N LEU A 210 -2.72 26.36 -6.06
CA LEU A 210 -2.96 24.92 -6.12
C LEU A 210 -2.47 24.18 -4.87
N HIS A 211 -1.38 24.62 -4.24
CA HIS A 211 -0.87 24.04 -3.00
C HIS A 211 -1.86 24.29 -1.86
N TRP A 212 -2.33 25.52 -1.67
CA TRP A 212 -3.36 25.85 -0.69
C TRP A 212 -4.68 25.09 -0.95
N ALA A 213 -5.06 24.90 -2.22
CA ALA A 213 -6.24 24.11 -2.57
C ALA A 213 -6.10 22.61 -2.26
N THR A 214 -4.86 22.09 -2.26
CA THR A 214 -4.56 20.67 -2.05
C THR A 214 -4.14 20.34 -0.62
N GLU A 215 -3.80 21.33 0.20
CA GLU A 215 -3.47 21.19 1.62
C GLU A 215 -4.50 20.38 2.43
N PRO A 216 -5.84 20.53 2.23
CA PRO A 216 -6.82 19.67 2.90
C PRO A 216 -6.76 18.19 2.51
N TYR A 217 -6.17 17.87 1.37
CA TYR A 217 -6.01 16.53 0.79
C TYR A 217 -4.60 15.96 0.99
N GLY A 218 -3.65 16.76 1.47
CA GLY A 218 -2.31 16.32 1.85
C GLY A 218 -2.32 15.37 3.06
N PRO A 219 -1.15 14.82 3.45
CA PRO A 219 -1.03 13.81 4.51
C PRO A 219 -1.62 14.24 5.86
N ASP A 220 -1.46 15.52 6.20
CA ASP A 220 -1.96 16.12 7.45
C ASP A 220 -3.39 16.67 7.31
N GLY A 221 -3.92 16.72 6.08
CA GLY A 221 -5.24 17.23 5.77
C GLY A 221 -6.36 16.28 6.21
N ARG A 222 -7.54 16.86 6.50
CA ARG A 222 -8.72 16.08 6.93
C ARG A 222 -9.14 15.04 5.89
N TYR A 223 -9.02 15.37 4.60
CA TYR A 223 -9.36 14.44 3.52
C TYR A 223 -8.27 13.41 3.26
N GLY A 224 -6.99 13.75 3.48
CA GLY A 224 -5.89 12.78 3.44
C GLY A 224 -6.08 11.67 4.49
N GLN A 225 -6.33 12.06 5.74
CA GLN A 225 -6.64 11.12 6.83
C GLN A 225 -7.90 10.29 6.55
N LEU A 226 -8.95 10.91 6.00
CA LEU A 226 -10.15 10.19 5.59
C LEU A 226 -9.83 9.15 4.51
N LEU A 227 -8.97 9.47 3.55
CA LEU A 227 -8.59 8.55 2.49
C LEU A 227 -7.84 7.34 3.04
N THR A 228 -6.92 7.56 3.99
CA THR A 228 -6.23 6.50 4.74
C THR A 228 -7.23 5.61 5.50
N TYR A 229 -8.21 6.21 6.19
CA TYR A 229 -9.25 5.43 6.88
C TYR A 229 -10.10 4.63 5.90
N LEU A 230 -10.50 5.22 4.77
CA LEU A 230 -11.26 4.55 3.72
C LEU A 230 -10.46 3.38 3.13
N MET A 231 -9.14 3.51 3.01
CA MET A 231 -8.26 2.46 2.52
C MET A 231 -8.36 1.19 3.37
N VAL A 232 -8.65 1.30 4.67
CA VAL A 232 -8.83 0.14 5.56
C VAL A 232 -10.31 -0.22 5.74
N LEU A 233 -11.17 0.78 5.93
CA LEU A 233 -12.59 0.57 6.24
C LEU A 233 -13.38 0.03 5.05
N LEU A 234 -13.11 0.47 3.82
CA LEU A 234 -13.85 -0.02 2.64
C LEU A 234 -13.56 -1.50 2.35
N PRO A 235 -12.30 -1.98 2.35
CA PRO A 235 -12.04 -3.41 2.18
C PRO A 235 -12.61 -4.27 3.32
N LEU A 236 -12.54 -3.80 4.57
CA LEU A 236 -13.13 -4.49 5.72
C LEU A 236 -14.67 -4.50 5.68
N GLY A 237 -15.29 -3.37 5.34
CA GLY A 237 -16.74 -3.26 5.17
C GLY A 237 -17.26 -4.18 4.07
N TRP A 238 -16.53 -4.28 2.96
CA TRP A 238 -16.83 -5.24 1.89
C TRP A 238 -16.75 -6.70 2.38
N LEU A 239 -15.73 -7.04 3.18
CA LEU A 239 -15.62 -8.36 3.79
C LEU A 239 -16.78 -8.66 4.75
N ALA A 240 -17.17 -7.70 5.59
CA ALA A 240 -18.28 -7.84 6.51
C ALA A 240 -19.62 -8.02 5.75
N ALA A 241 -19.90 -7.18 4.76
CA ALA A 241 -21.10 -7.28 3.94
C ALA A 241 -21.20 -8.63 3.20
N THR A 242 -20.08 -9.12 2.65
CA THR A 242 -20.02 -10.43 1.97
C THR A 242 -20.02 -11.64 2.92
N ALA A 243 -19.82 -11.44 4.23
CA ALA A 243 -19.99 -12.45 5.25
C ALA A 243 -21.46 -12.52 5.72
N LEU A 244 -22.06 -11.35 6.01
CA LEU A 244 -23.46 -11.23 6.45
C LEU A 244 -24.44 -11.74 5.39
N THR A 245 -24.23 -11.38 4.11
CA THR A 245 -25.05 -11.89 3.00
C THR A 245 -24.98 -13.41 2.83
N ARG A 246 -23.86 -14.05 3.19
CA ARG A 246 -23.77 -15.52 3.15
C ARG A 246 -24.47 -16.18 4.32
N GLN A 247 -24.44 -15.58 5.52
CA GLN A 247 -25.22 -16.08 6.66
C GLN A 247 -26.72 -15.97 6.36
N ALA A 248 -27.18 -14.84 5.83
CA ALA A 248 -28.57 -14.65 5.44
C ALA A 248 -29.04 -15.61 4.32
N ALA A 249 -28.15 -16.01 3.40
CA ALA A 249 -28.45 -17.00 2.38
C ALA A 249 -28.49 -18.44 2.94
N HIS A 250 -27.70 -18.75 3.97
CA HIS A 250 -27.71 -20.06 4.63
C HIS A 250 -28.94 -20.26 5.52
N GLU A 251 -29.48 -19.18 6.10
CA GLU A 251 -30.70 -19.20 6.91
C GLU A 251 -31.99 -19.33 6.08
N ARG A 252 -31.96 -18.94 4.79
CA ARG A 252 -33.08 -19.11 3.84
C ARG A 252 -33.00 -20.43 3.07
N GLY A 253 -32.80 -21.55 3.77
CA GLY A 253 -32.72 -22.89 3.19
C GLY A 253 -33.85 -23.20 2.18
N PRO A 254 -33.63 -24.14 1.24
CA PRO A 254 -34.51 -24.34 0.09
C PRO A 254 -35.93 -24.61 0.57
N VAL A 255 -36.87 -23.77 0.11
CA VAL A 255 -38.29 -24.10 0.16
C VAL A 255 -38.44 -25.37 -0.67
N ALA A 256 -38.71 -26.49 -0.01
CA ALA A 256 -39.04 -27.74 -0.66
C ALA A 256 -40.34 -27.51 -1.46
N GLU A 257 -40.22 -27.49 -2.79
CA GLU A 257 -41.33 -27.74 -3.72
C GLU A 257 -41.32 -29.20 -4.13
#